data_AF-D6SR11-F1
#
_entry.id   AF-D6SR11-F1
#
_cell.length_a   1.000
_cell.length_b   1.000
_cell.length_c   1.000
_cell.angle_alpha   90.00
_cell.angle_beta   90.00
_cell.angle_gamma   90.00
#
_symmetry.space_group_name_H-M   'P 1'
#
loop_
_entity.id
_entity.type
_entity.pdbx_description
1 polymer ?
#
loop_
_entity_poly.entity_id
_entity_poly.type
_entity_poly.pdbx_seq_one_letter_code
_entity_poly.pdbx_strand_id
1 'polypeptide(L)'
;MFIIEDIIWLERIVEKLAWKHAVLPSEVEQALSGKCRIFKKEKDRVEGEHLYNALGKTEAGRYLSVFFIRKLDNRALIVTARDMNNNERRRYANR
;
A
#
# COMPACT_ATOMS: atom_id res chain seq x y z
N MET A 1 8.96 13.03 6.43
CA MET A 1 7.55 12.57 6.48
C MET A 1 7.19 12.07 5.10
N PHE A 2 6.69 10.85 4.96
CA PHE A 2 6.25 10.34 3.66
C PHE A 2 4.84 10.87 3.42
N ILE A 3 4.62 11.60 2.32
CA ILE A 3 3.33 12.24 2.01
C ILE A 3 2.77 11.55 0.77
N ILE A 4 1.50 11.16 0.86
CA ILE A 4 0.70 10.67 -0.27
C ILE A 4 -0.47 11.65 -0.39
N GLU A 5 -0.53 12.38 -1.50
CA GLU A 5 -1.58 13.40 -1.71
C GLU A 5 -2.82 12.83 -2.39
N ASP A 6 -2.62 11.82 -3.25
CA ASP A 6 -3.69 11.15 -3.98
C ASP A 6 -3.28 9.72 -4.38
N ILE A 7 -4.26 8.89 -4.73
CA ILE A 7 -4.09 7.50 -5.13
C ILE A 7 -4.51 7.31 -6.57
N ILE A 8 -3.61 6.75 -7.38
CA ILE A 8 -3.90 6.37 -8.76
C ILE A 8 -4.36 4.92 -8.78
N TRP A 9 -5.60 4.72 -9.24
CA TRP A 9 -6.22 3.42 -9.42
C TRP A 9 -6.25 3.01 -10.89
N LEU A 10 -5.74 1.82 -11.19
CA LEU A 10 -5.98 1.17 -12.47
C LEU A 10 -7.13 0.18 -12.31
N GLU A 11 -8.11 0.21 -13.21
CA GLU A 11 -9.32 -0.64 -13.14
C GLU A 11 -8.97 -2.13 -12.97
N ARG A 12 -8.06 -2.66 -13.80
CA ARG A 12 -7.53 -4.03 -13.68
C ARG A 12 -6.96 -4.37 -12.31
N ILE A 13 -6.42 -3.38 -11.59
CA ILE A 13 -5.87 -3.56 -10.24
C ILE A 13 -7.01 -3.58 -9.24
N VAL A 14 -7.98 -2.65 -9.34
CA VAL A 14 -9.17 -2.63 -8.49
C VAL A 14 -9.92 -3.96 -8.58
N GLU A 15 -10.16 -4.45 -9.79
CA GLU A 15 -10.77 -5.76 -10.02
C GLU A 15 -9.97 -6.87 -9.35
N LYS A 16 -8.65 -6.92 -9.59
CA LYS A 16 -7.74 -7.88 -8.96
C LYS A 16 -7.79 -7.83 -7.44
N LEU A 17 -7.85 -6.65 -6.82
CA LEU A 17 -7.96 -6.53 -5.37
C LEU A 17 -9.25 -7.17 -4.87
N ALA A 18 -10.37 -6.89 -5.54
CA ALA A 18 -11.67 -7.44 -5.17
C ALA A 18 -11.69 -8.98 -5.31
N TRP A 19 -11.41 -9.53 -6.50
CA TRP A 19 -11.60 -10.97 -6.74
C TRP A 19 -10.50 -11.84 -6.12
N LYS A 20 -9.24 -11.37 -6.10
CA LYS A 20 -8.10 -12.18 -5.64
C LYS A 20 -7.81 -12.01 -4.16
N HIS A 21 -8.08 -10.82 -3.62
CA HIS A 21 -7.65 -10.44 -2.26
C HIS A 21 -8.81 -10.05 -1.36
N ALA A 22 -10.04 -9.93 -1.88
CA ALA A 22 -11.18 -9.40 -1.14
C ALA A 22 -10.81 -8.07 -0.44
N VAL A 23 -10.13 -7.19 -1.17
CA VAL A 23 -9.72 -5.86 -0.70
C VAL A 23 -10.42 -4.80 -1.53
N LEU A 24 -11.05 -3.85 -0.85
CA LEU A 24 -11.69 -2.70 -1.47
C LEU A 24 -10.72 -1.50 -1.55
N PRO A 25 -10.89 -0.58 -2.53
CA PRO A 25 -10.11 0.65 -2.59
C PRO A 25 -10.14 1.46 -1.29
N SER A 26 -11.31 1.56 -0.65
CA SER A 26 -11.49 2.26 0.63
C SER A 26 -10.64 1.67 1.77
N GLU A 27 -10.42 0.36 1.79
CA GLU A 27 -9.55 -0.26 2.79
C GLU A 27 -8.08 0.09 2.57
N VAL A 28 -7.66 0.25 1.32
CA VAL A 28 -6.31 0.70 0.98
C VAL A 28 -6.13 2.16 1.37
N GLU A 29 -7.11 3.01 1.10
CA GLU A 29 -7.14 4.42 1.54
C GLU A 29 -7.03 4.54 3.06
N GLN A 30 -7.83 3.77 3.81
CA GLN A 30 -7.74 3.72 5.27
C GLN A 30 -6.36 3.25 5.75
N ALA A 31 -5.82 2.20 5.14
CA ALA A 31 -4.50 1.67 5.51
C ALA A 31 -3.36 2.68 5.25
N LEU A 32 -3.47 3.52 4.21
CA LEU A 32 -2.44 4.52 3.87
C LEU A 32 -2.59 5.83 4.63
N SER A 33 -3.82 6.29 4.89
CA SER A 33 -4.12 7.53 5.62
C SER A 33 -3.95 7.38 7.14
N GLY A 34 -4.09 6.16 7.67
CA GLY A 34 -3.87 5.86 9.08
C GLY A 34 -2.40 5.78 9.48
N LYS A 35 -2.14 5.22 10.68
CA LYS A 35 -0.78 4.90 11.14
C LYS A 35 -0.24 3.69 10.36
N CYS A 36 0.46 3.98 9.28
CA CYS A 36 1.13 2.99 8.46
C CYS A 36 2.66 3.06 8.61
N ARG A 37 3.33 1.96 8.24
CA ARG A 37 4.79 1.88 8.19
C ARG A 37 5.22 1.61 6.76
N ILE A 38 6.04 2.52 6.24
CA ILE A 38 6.42 2.53 4.83
C ILE A 38 7.86 2.06 4.69
N PHE A 39 8.07 1.07 3.84
CA PHE A 39 9.35 0.46 3.54
C PHE A 39 9.62 0.57 2.06
N LYS A 40 10.79 1.12 1.69
CA LYS A 40 11.28 1.03 0.31
C LYS A 40 11.68 -0.43 0.03
N LYS A 41 11.16 -1.01 -1.06
CA LYS A 41 11.42 -2.41 -1.41
C LYS A 41 12.50 -2.53 -2.47
N GLU A 42 12.42 -1.72 -3.51
CA GLU A 42 13.39 -1.71 -4.61
C GLU A 42 13.86 -0.29 -4.92
N LYS A 43 15.04 -0.19 -5.55
CA LYS A 43 15.50 1.00 -6.29
C LYS A 43 15.13 0.69 -7.75
N ASP A 44 14.15 1.39 -8.31
CA ASP A 44 13.56 0.99 -9.59
C ASP A 44 14.53 1.11 -10.79
N ARG A 45 14.06 0.47 -11.88
CA ARG A 45 14.51 0.56 -13.27
C ARG A 45 14.28 1.93 -13.94
N VAL A 46 13.50 2.83 -13.32
CA VAL A 46 13.22 4.19 -13.79
C VAL A 46 13.64 5.16 -12.68
N GLU A 47 14.41 6.19 -13.03
CA GLU A 47 14.94 7.13 -12.05
C GLU A 47 13.82 7.98 -11.43
N GLY A 48 13.79 8.06 -10.10
CA GLY A 48 12.83 8.88 -9.34
C GLY A 48 11.52 8.19 -8.95
N GLU A 49 11.15 7.07 -9.58
CA GLU A 49 10.05 6.21 -9.13
C GLU A 49 10.60 5.06 -8.29
N HIS A 50 9.92 4.72 -7.19
CA HIS A 50 10.34 3.62 -6.34
C HIS A 50 9.14 2.78 -5.90
N LEU A 51 9.32 1.45 -5.89
CA LEU A 51 8.38 0.55 -5.25
C LEU A 51 8.48 0.61 -3.72
N TYR A 52 7.35 0.95 -3.10
CA TYR A 52 7.17 0.97 -1.65
C TYR A 52 6.18 -0.10 -1.22
N ASN A 53 6.33 -0.51 0.05
CA ASN A 53 5.37 -1.32 0.77
C ASN A 53 4.94 -0.54 2.02
N ALA A 54 3.64 -0.26 2.15
CA ALA A 54 3.03 0.23 3.37
C ALA A 54 2.34 -0.91 4.12
N LEU A 55 2.63 -1.01 5.40
CA LEU A 55 1.92 -1.87 6.34
C LEU A 55 0.97 -1.00 7.16
N GLY A 56 -0.34 -1.17 6.97
CA GLY A 56 -1.38 -0.36 7.61
C GLY A 56 -2.49 -1.20 8.21
N LYS A 57 -3.35 -0.55 8.99
CA LYS A 57 -4.53 -1.17 9.61
C LYS A 57 -5.78 -0.40 9.18
N THR A 58 -6.82 -1.11 8.77
CA THR A 58 -8.13 -0.52 8.45
C THR A 58 -8.92 -0.24 9.72
N GLU A 59 -9.99 0.53 9.62
CA GLU A 59 -10.90 0.81 10.75
C GLU A 59 -11.57 -0.46 11.27
N ALA A 60 -11.93 -1.37 10.35
CA ALA A 60 -12.47 -2.70 10.66
C ALA A 60 -11.42 -3.66 11.27
N GLY A 61 -10.17 -3.22 11.41
CA GLY A 61 -9.11 -3.97 12.08
C GLY A 61 -8.33 -4.95 11.20
N ARG A 62 -8.53 -4.93 9.88
CA ARG A 62 -7.72 -5.70 8.95
C ARG A 62 -6.34 -5.09 8.81
N TYR A 63 -5.34 -5.95 8.67
CA TYR A 63 -3.95 -5.56 8.53
C TYR A 63 -3.54 -5.77 7.09
N LEU A 64 -3.30 -4.69 6.36
CA LEU A 64 -3.02 -4.73 4.92
C LEU A 64 -1.56 -4.41 4.62
N SER A 65 -0.99 -5.20 3.70
CA SER A 65 0.26 -4.88 3.02
C SER A 65 -0.08 -4.29 1.65
N VAL A 66 0.18 -3.00 1.48
CA VAL A 66 -0.09 -2.23 0.26
C VAL A 66 1.22 -1.97 -0.46
N PHE A 67 1.33 -2.43 -1.72
CA PHE A 67 2.45 -2.15 -2.59
C PHE A 67 2.06 -1.09 -3.61
N PHE A 68 2.88 -0.05 -3.71
CA PHE A 68 2.61 1.08 -4.59
C PHE A 68 3.91 1.71 -5.10
N ILE A 69 3.83 2.32 -6.27
CA ILE A 69 4.91 3.16 -6.81
C ILE A 69 4.61 4.60 -6.39
N ARG A 70 5.59 5.27 -5.79
CA ARG A 70 5.48 6.71 -5.53
C ARG A 70 5.87 7.48 -6.78
N LYS A 71 4.94 8.24 -7.32
CA LYS A 71 5.17 9.18 -8.43
C LYS A 71 5.84 10.46 -7.91
N LEU A 72 6.43 11.24 -8.83
CA LEU A 72 7.18 12.46 -8.49
C LEU A 72 6.30 13.54 -7.83
N ASP A 73 5.00 13.52 -8.11
CA ASP A 73 3.98 14.44 -7.59
C ASP A 73 3.30 13.91 -6.31
N ASN A 74 3.99 13.06 -5.54
CA ASN A 74 3.49 12.45 -4.30
C ASN A 74 2.22 11.58 -4.45
N ARG A 75 1.83 11.21 -5.68
CA ARG A 75 0.75 10.25 -5.88
C ARG A 75 1.22 8.81 -5.71
N ALA A 76 0.35 7.96 -5.17
CA ALA A 76 0.60 6.54 -5.02
C ALA A 76 -0.11 5.75 -6.12
N LEU A 77 0.63 5.17 -7.05
CA LEU A 77 0.09 4.21 -8.00
C LEU A 77 0.02 2.82 -7.36
N ILE A 78 -1.19 2.33 -7.09
CA ILE A 78 -1.36 1.03 -6.44
C ILE A 78 -1.01 -0.11 -7.40
N VAL A 79 -0.12 -0.99 -6.94
CA VAL A 79 0.30 -2.18 -7.68
C VAL A 79 -0.45 -3.41 -7.18
N THR A 80 -0.59 -3.54 -5.85
CA THR A 80 -1.38 -4.61 -5.22
C THR A 80 -1.58 -4.32 -3.74
N ALA A 81 -2.64 -4.85 -3.14
CA ALA A 81 -2.87 -4.88 -1.70
C ALA A 81 -3.41 -6.25 -1.30
N ARG A 82 -3.04 -6.71 -0.11
CA ARG A 82 -3.51 -7.99 0.46
C ARG A 82 -3.39 -7.97 1.97
N ASP A 83 -4.01 -8.92 2.64
CA ASP A 83 -3.76 -9.15 4.05
C ASP A 83 -2.27 -9.42 4.32
N MET A 84 -1.78 -8.88 5.44
CA MET A 84 -0.44 -9.11 5.93
C MET A 84 -0.24 -10.58 6.30
N ASN A 85 0.91 -11.14 5.94
CA ASN A 85 1.36 -12.42 6.49
C ASN A 85 1.92 -12.23 7.92
N ASN A 86 2.24 -13.34 8.59
CA ASN A 86 2.74 -13.32 9.97
C ASN A 86 4.01 -12.49 10.15
N ASN A 87 4.92 -12.52 9.17
CA ASN A 87 6.17 -11.75 9.22
C ASN A 87 5.90 -10.25 9.06
N GLU A 88 4.99 -9.87 8.16
CA GLU A 88 4.56 -8.48 7.98
C GLU A 88 3.83 -7.96 9.22
N ARG A 89 2.96 -8.76 9.86
CA ARG A 89 2.33 -8.36 11.13
C ARG A 89 3.34 -8.09 12.24
N ARG A 90 4.34 -8.97 12.40
CA ARG A 90 5.45 -8.74 13.34
C ARG A 90 6.22 -7.47 13.00
N ARG A 91 6.54 -7.29 11.71
CA ARG A 91 7.22 -6.09 11.21
C ARG A 91 6.38 -4.83 11.41
N TYR A 92 5.06 -4.89 11.33
CA TYR A 92 4.18 -3.76 11.64
C TYR A 92 4.23 -3.41 13.13
N ALA A 93 4.17 -4.41 14.02
CA ALA A 93 4.17 -4.24 15.47
C ALA A 93 5.52 -3.76 16.05
N ASN A 94 6.65 -4.19 15.48
CA ASN A 94 8.00 -3.89 16.02
C ASN A 94 8.45 -2.47 15.68
N ARG A 95 8.04 -1.49 16.49
CA ARG A 95 8.22 -0.05 16.23
C ARG A 95 9.67 0.35 15.97
#